data_AF-A0A357BYB5-F1
#
_entry.id   AF-A0A357BYB5-F1
#
_cell.length_a   1.000
_cell.length_b   1.000
_cell.length_c   1.000
_cell.angle_alpha   90.00
_cell.angle_beta   90.00
_cell.angle_gamma   90.00
#
_symmetry.space_group_name_H-M   'P 1'
#
loop_
_entity.id
_entity.type
_entity.pdbx_description
1 polymer ?
#
loop_
_entity_poly.entity_id
_entity_poly.type
_entity_poly.pdbx_seq_one_letter_code
_entity_poly.pdbx_strand_id
1 'polypeptide(L)'
;MQNKLPDSFEFTCPLSIAAAADSKAIPKFTMVAYTGGPMNIEGFPHPVVVDLEGLSIPRQDIPIRLDHNPRQGVGHTRCVTIENGQVTAEGLISRDTSWARDVAKSGGNGFPWQASIGAAVVKVEFVPNGQNIQVNGRTFDGPVHIVRQSVLKE
;
A
#
# COMPACT_ATOMS: atom_id res chain seq x y z
N MET A 1 -25.97 3.83 15.77
CA MET A 1 -25.18 2.68 15.30
C MET A 1 -23.72 3.05 15.48
N GLN A 2 -22.95 2.31 16.29
CA GLN A 2 -21.50 2.51 16.34
C GLN A 2 -20.93 2.00 15.02
N ASN A 3 -20.43 2.90 14.17
CA ASN A 3 -19.69 2.48 12.98
C ASN A 3 -18.41 1.78 13.47
N LYS A 4 -18.39 0.45 13.34
CA LYS A 4 -17.19 -0.35 13.56
C LYS A 4 -16.16 0.11 12.51
N LEU A 5 -14.96 0.45 12.96
CA LEU A 5 -13.84 0.75 12.06
C LEU A 5 -13.56 -0.46 11.15
N PRO A 6 -13.09 -0.25 9.91
CA PRO A 6 -12.83 -1.37 9.01
C PRO A 6 -11.64 -2.19 9.51
N ASP A 7 -11.69 -3.50 9.27
CA ASP A 7 -10.66 -4.46 9.68
C ASP A 7 -9.42 -4.41 8.76
N SER A 8 -9.52 -3.74 7.61
CA SER A 8 -8.43 -3.47 6.68
C SER A 8 -8.60 -2.11 5.99
N PHE A 9 -7.54 -1.60 5.38
CA PHE A 9 -7.59 -0.38 4.58
C PHE A 9 -6.70 -0.47 3.35
N GLU A 10 -7.05 0.36 2.36
CA GLU A 10 -6.37 0.50 1.08
C GLU A 10 -6.05 1.97 0.79
N PHE A 11 -4.94 2.24 0.10
CA PHE A 11 -4.61 3.58 -0.38
C PHE A 11 -3.66 3.55 -1.56
N THR A 12 -3.79 4.55 -2.44
CA THR A 12 -3.17 4.59 -3.75
C THR A 12 -1.89 5.44 -3.82
N CYS A 13 -0.91 4.97 -4.57
CA CYS A 13 0.34 5.64 -4.89
C CYS A 13 0.71 5.45 -6.38
N PRO A 14 1.53 6.34 -6.97
CA PRO A 14 2.03 6.13 -8.32
C PRO A 14 2.87 4.86 -8.43
N LEU A 15 2.62 4.06 -9.47
CA LEU A 15 3.38 2.85 -9.80
C LEU A 15 4.28 3.10 -11.01
N SER A 16 5.55 2.71 -10.91
CA SER A 16 6.46 2.68 -12.05
C SER A 16 6.63 1.24 -12.55
N ILE A 17 6.47 1.04 -13.86
CA ILE A 17 6.63 -0.28 -14.50
C ILE A 17 7.71 -0.15 -15.58
N ALA A 18 8.76 -0.96 -15.45
CA ALA A 18 9.78 -1.08 -16.47
C ALA A 18 9.44 -2.23 -17.41
N ALA A 19 9.32 -1.92 -18.70
CA ALA A 19 9.18 -2.93 -19.73
C ALA A 19 10.41 -3.83 -19.79
N ALA A 20 10.20 -5.12 -20.08
CA ALA A 20 11.26 -6.06 -20.33
C ALA A 20 11.98 -5.72 -21.65
N ALA A 21 13.29 -5.46 -21.61
CA ALA A 21 14.09 -5.15 -22.80
C ALA A 21 14.31 -6.36 -23.72
N ASP A 22 14.11 -7.58 -23.21
CA ASP A 22 14.11 -8.83 -23.95
C ASP A 22 12.74 -9.51 -23.80
N SER A 23 12.24 -10.09 -24.89
CA SER A 23 10.98 -10.87 -24.97
C SER A 23 10.84 -11.99 -23.92
N LYS A 24 11.95 -12.40 -23.28
CA LYS A 24 12.00 -13.41 -22.22
C LYS A 24 12.11 -12.85 -20.80
N ALA A 25 12.38 -11.56 -20.63
CA ALA A 25 12.56 -10.98 -19.30
C ALA A 25 11.19 -10.71 -18.63
N ILE A 26 11.09 -11.01 -17.34
CA ILE A 26 9.87 -10.76 -16.55
C ILE A 26 9.80 -9.25 -16.24
N PRO A 27 8.69 -8.55 -16.54
CA PRO A 27 8.55 -7.13 -16.24
C PRO A 27 8.67 -6.84 -14.74
N LYS A 28 9.28 -5.69 -14.43
CA LYS A 28 9.55 -5.27 -13.05
C LYS A 28 8.72 -4.04 -12.71
N PHE A 29 8.38 -3.90 -11.44
CA PHE A 29 7.76 -2.69 -10.92
C PHE A 29 8.50 -2.17 -9.70
N THR A 30 8.39 -0.86 -9.48
CA THR A 30 8.80 -0.18 -8.25
C THR A 30 7.74 0.86 -7.85
N MET A 31 7.55 1.07 -6.55
CA MET A 31 6.61 2.07 -6.05
C MET A 31 7.01 2.62 -4.67
N VAL A 32 6.60 3.85 -4.42
CA VAL A 32 6.50 4.40 -3.06
C VAL A 32 5.10 4.07 -2.56
N ALA A 33 4.98 2.90 -1.92
CA ALA A 33 3.72 2.38 -1.41
C ALA A 33 3.06 3.36 -0.41
N TYR A 34 3.83 3.96 0.50
CA TYR A 34 3.33 4.88 1.52
C TYR A 34 4.35 5.94 1.92
N THR A 35 3.91 7.12 2.32
CA THR A 35 4.78 8.24 2.70
C THR A 35 4.70 8.63 4.18
N GLY A 36 4.04 7.82 5.01
CA GLY A 36 3.92 8.07 6.46
C GLY A 36 2.93 9.19 6.83
N GLY A 37 2.19 9.73 5.84
CA GLY A 37 1.25 10.84 6.02
C GLY A 37 -0.21 10.42 6.28
N PRO A 38 -1.10 11.39 6.54
CA PRO A 38 -2.51 11.11 6.75
C PRO A 38 -3.20 10.77 5.43
N MET A 39 -4.16 9.86 5.49
CA MET A 39 -4.92 9.38 4.34
C MET A 39 -6.41 9.41 4.66
N ASN A 40 -7.22 9.75 3.67
CA ASN A 40 -8.67 9.59 3.76
C ASN A 40 -9.03 8.22 3.21
N ILE A 41 -9.47 7.33 4.09
CA ILE A 41 -9.76 5.93 3.77
C ILE A 41 -11.26 5.70 3.92
N GLU A 42 -11.87 5.05 2.92
CA GLU A 42 -13.27 4.68 2.99
C GLU A 42 -13.56 3.86 4.27
N GLY A 43 -14.67 4.16 4.93
CA GLY A 43 -15.07 3.53 6.20
C GLY A 43 -14.47 4.18 7.46
N PHE A 44 -13.43 5.02 7.35
CA PHE A 44 -12.95 5.83 8.47
C PHE A 44 -13.62 7.21 8.49
N PRO A 45 -14.11 7.69 9.64
CA PRO A 45 -14.76 9.00 9.73
C PRO A 45 -13.77 10.18 9.74
N HIS A 46 -12.50 9.91 9.98
CA HIS A 46 -11.42 10.89 10.11
C HIS A 46 -10.16 10.37 9.41
N PRO A 47 -9.18 11.24 9.09
CA PRO A 47 -7.93 10.81 8.47
C PRO A 47 -7.24 9.70 9.27
N VAL A 48 -6.56 8.81 8.55
CA VAL A 48 -5.83 7.68 9.10
C VAL A 48 -4.33 7.86 8.85
N VAL A 49 -3.53 7.68 9.88
CA VAL A 49 -2.07 7.56 9.78
C VAL A 49 -1.69 6.15 10.19
N VAL A 50 -0.90 5.47 9.39
CA VAL A 50 -0.33 4.17 9.76
C VAL A 50 0.99 4.43 10.45
N ASP A 51 1.12 3.94 11.68
CA ASP A 51 2.38 4.01 12.41
C ASP A 51 3.36 3.00 11.79
N LEU A 52 4.43 3.49 11.17
CA LEU A 52 5.41 2.66 10.46
C LEU A 52 6.22 1.80 11.44
N GLU A 53 6.37 2.22 12.70
CA GLU A 53 7.02 1.41 13.73
C GLU A 53 6.19 0.17 14.07
N GLY A 54 4.87 0.27 13.96
CA GLY A 54 3.92 -0.81 14.22
C GLY A 54 3.49 -1.61 12.99
N LEU A 55 4.05 -1.33 11.81
CA LEU A 55 3.73 -2.03 10.56
C LEU A 55 4.55 -3.32 10.45
N SER A 56 3.87 -4.47 10.50
CA SER A 56 4.49 -5.77 10.31
C SER A 56 4.48 -6.21 8.84
N ILE A 57 5.64 -6.64 8.34
CA ILE A 57 5.84 -7.20 7.00
C ILE A 57 6.35 -8.64 7.18
N PRO A 58 5.46 -9.63 7.39
CA PRO A 58 5.87 -10.99 7.76
C PRO A 58 6.51 -11.77 6.61
N ARG A 59 6.31 -11.33 5.36
CA ARG A 59 6.86 -11.94 4.15
C ARG A 59 7.16 -10.87 3.10
N GLN A 60 8.15 -11.15 2.26
CA GLN A 60 8.61 -10.23 1.21
C GLN A 60 7.99 -10.54 -0.16
N ASP A 61 7.44 -11.74 -0.33
CA ASP A 61 6.80 -12.24 -1.54
C ASP A 61 5.28 -12.01 -1.50
N ILE A 62 4.84 -10.76 -1.34
CA ILE A 62 3.42 -10.42 -1.20
C ILE A 62 2.75 -10.46 -2.57
N PRO A 63 1.61 -11.16 -2.74
CA PRO A 63 0.88 -11.17 -4.01
C PRO A 63 0.39 -9.77 -4.39
N ILE A 64 0.63 -9.34 -5.64
CA ILE A 64 0.03 -8.12 -6.18
C ILE A 64 -1.18 -8.46 -7.05
N ARG A 65 -2.25 -7.66 -6.91
CA ARG A 65 -3.55 -7.88 -7.53
C ARG A 65 -4.00 -6.62 -8.25
N LEU A 66 -4.67 -6.80 -9.39
CA LEU A 66 -5.43 -5.72 -10.00
C LEU A 66 -6.73 -5.54 -9.21
N ASP A 67 -7.09 -4.28 -8.94
CA ASP A 67 -8.32 -3.87 -8.24
C ASP A 67 -8.56 -4.60 -6.90
N HIS A 68 -7.47 -4.98 -6.20
CA HIS A 68 -7.51 -5.81 -4.97
C HIS A 68 -8.35 -7.09 -5.09
N ASN A 69 -8.59 -7.54 -6.33
CA ASN A 69 -9.42 -8.70 -6.58
C ASN A 69 -8.58 -9.97 -6.42
N PRO A 70 -8.91 -10.88 -5.49
CA PRO A 70 -8.14 -12.11 -5.28
C PRO A 70 -8.02 -13.00 -6.52
N ARG A 71 -8.91 -12.83 -7.50
CA ARG A 71 -8.90 -13.57 -8.78
C ARG A 71 -8.05 -12.90 -9.86
N GLN A 72 -7.68 -11.64 -9.69
CA GLN A 72 -6.91 -10.85 -10.68
C GLN A 72 -5.45 -10.67 -10.25
N GLY A 73 -4.79 -11.77 -9.87
CA GLY A 73 -3.36 -11.72 -9.54
C GLY A 73 -2.49 -11.31 -10.74
N VAL A 74 -1.54 -10.41 -10.49
CA VAL A 74 -0.61 -9.82 -11.46
C VAL A 74 0.81 -10.35 -11.26
N GLY A 75 1.24 -10.59 -10.03
CA GLY A 75 2.63 -10.90 -9.70
C GLY A 75 2.91 -10.97 -8.21
N HIS A 76 4.13 -10.62 -7.80
CA HIS A 76 4.51 -10.52 -6.38
C HIS A 76 5.59 -9.46 -6.13
N THR A 77 5.63 -8.90 -4.92
CA THR A 77 6.78 -8.13 -4.42
C THR A 77 7.99 -9.05 -4.23
N ARG A 78 9.20 -8.49 -4.30
CA ARG A 78 10.46 -9.17 -3.94
C ARG A 78 11.15 -8.51 -2.77
N CYS A 79 10.92 -7.21 -2.61
CA CYS A 79 11.43 -6.42 -1.50
C CYS A 79 10.38 -5.36 -1.16
N VAL A 80 10.09 -5.24 0.14
CA VAL A 80 9.29 -4.18 0.74
C VAL A 80 10.13 -3.63 1.88
N THR A 81 10.47 -2.34 1.81
CA THR A 81 11.31 -1.68 2.80
C THR A 81 10.57 -0.53 3.46
N ILE A 82 10.91 -0.28 4.73
CA ILE A 82 10.51 0.93 5.44
C ILE A 82 11.77 1.77 5.61
N GLU A 83 11.88 2.85 4.85
CA GLU A 83 13.05 3.71 4.83
C GLU A 83 12.61 5.17 4.73
N ASN A 84 13.29 6.06 5.46
CA ASN A 84 13.02 7.51 5.42
C ASN A 84 11.54 7.89 5.67
N GLY A 85 10.85 7.14 6.53
CA GLY A 85 9.42 7.36 6.83
C GLY A 85 8.48 7.01 5.68
N GLN A 86 8.91 6.11 4.78
CA GLN A 86 8.14 5.64 3.63
C GLN A 86 8.15 4.11 3.58
N VAL A 87 7.08 3.54 3.04
CA VAL A 87 7.07 2.15 2.58
C VAL A 87 7.38 2.17 1.09
N THR A 88 8.39 1.44 0.65
CA THR A 88 8.66 1.22 -0.78
C THR A 88 8.55 -0.25 -1.11
N ALA A 89 8.19 -0.56 -2.34
CA ALA A 89 8.11 -1.93 -2.81
C ALA A 89 8.65 -2.07 -4.22
N GLU A 90 9.34 -3.18 -4.47
CA GLU A 90 9.76 -3.61 -5.80
C GLU A 90 9.38 -5.06 -6.01
N GLY A 91 9.13 -5.44 -7.27
CA GLY A 91 8.70 -6.78 -7.58
C GLY A 91 8.59 -7.11 -9.05
N LEU A 92 7.90 -8.21 -9.33
CA LEU A 92 7.76 -8.78 -10.65
C LEU A 92 6.29 -8.94 -11.03
N ILE A 93 5.96 -8.55 -12.25
CA ILE A 93 4.71 -8.93 -12.93
C ILE A 93 4.90 -10.36 -13.45
N SER A 94 4.82 -11.31 -12.53
CA SER A 94 5.28 -12.70 -12.69
C SER A 94 4.19 -13.70 -13.04
N ARG A 95 2.93 -13.26 -13.12
CA ARG A 95 1.84 -14.12 -13.61
C ARG A 95 1.64 -13.96 -15.11
N ASP A 96 1.17 -15.02 -15.74
CA ASP A 96 0.81 -15.03 -17.17
C ASP A 96 -0.71 -14.94 -17.37
N THR A 97 -1.34 -13.94 -16.75
CA THR A 97 -2.77 -13.65 -16.92
C THR A 97 -2.98 -12.54 -17.95
N SER A 98 -4.20 -12.42 -18.49
CA SER A 98 -4.57 -11.28 -19.34
C SER A 98 -4.33 -9.94 -18.64
N TRP A 99 -4.69 -9.86 -17.35
CA TRP A 99 -4.49 -8.67 -16.52
C TRP A 99 -3.01 -8.34 -16.32
N ALA A 100 -2.18 -9.34 -16.03
CA ALA A 100 -0.74 -9.14 -15.85
C ALA A 100 -0.08 -8.63 -17.14
N ARG A 101 -0.44 -9.20 -18.29
CA ARG A 101 0.05 -8.75 -19.60
C ARG A 101 -0.40 -7.34 -19.92
N ASP A 102 -1.64 -6.98 -19.58
CA ASP A 102 -2.15 -5.62 -19.78
C ASP A 102 -1.43 -4.61 -18.89
N VAL A 103 -1.33 -4.87 -17.59
CA VAL A 103 -0.59 -4.01 -16.63
C VAL A 103 0.86 -3.80 -17.10
N ALA A 104 1.55 -4.87 -17.47
CA ALA A 104 2.93 -4.78 -17.97
C ALA A 104 3.03 -3.95 -19.27
N LYS A 105 2.17 -4.21 -20.25
CA LYS A 105 2.23 -3.56 -21.57
C LYS A 105 1.81 -2.09 -21.49
N SER A 106 0.67 -1.80 -20.87
CA SER A 106 0.18 -0.44 -20.70
C SER A 106 1.12 0.39 -19.82
N GLY A 107 1.64 -0.19 -18.72
CA GLY A 107 2.64 0.46 -17.87
C GLY A 107 3.92 0.78 -18.63
N GLY A 108 4.44 -0.16 -19.43
CA GLY A 108 5.58 0.08 -20.31
C GLY A 108 5.35 1.17 -21.37
N ASN A 109 4.09 1.38 -21.77
CA ASN A 109 3.70 2.47 -22.68
C ASN A 109 3.49 3.82 -21.95
N GLY A 110 3.68 3.89 -20.63
CA GLY A 110 3.49 5.10 -19.84
C GLY A 110 2.07 5.30 -19.29
N PHE A 111 1.23 4.26 -19.29
CA PHE A 111 -0.07 4.33 -18.60
C PHE A 111 0.16 4.52 -17.09
N PRO A 112 -0.48 5.52 -16.45
CA PRO A 112 -0.18 5.92 -15.08
C PRO A 112 -0.90 5.03 -14.07
N TRP A 113 -0.51 3.77 -13.98
CA TRP A 113 -1.05 2.86 -12.97
C TRP A 113 -0.88 3.44 -11.56
N GLN A 114 -1.91 3.23 -10.75
CA GLN A 114 -1.87 3.48 -9.32
C GLN A 114 -1.76 2.13 -8.63
N ALA A 115 -0.73 1.96 -7.81
CA ALA A 115 -0.66 0.83 -6.92
C ALA A 115 -1.30 1.19 -5.60
N SER A 116 -1.83 0.21 -4.90
CA SER A 116 -2.34 0.39 -3.56
C SER A 116 -1.77 -0.69 -2.66
N ILE A 117 -1.61 -0.37 -1.37
CA ILE A 117 -1.34 -1.41 -0.38
C ILE A 117 -2.62 -1.72 0.39
N GLY A 118 -2.77 -2.97 0.80
CA GLY A 118 -3.79 -3.42 1.74
C GLY A 118 -3.14 -3.86 3.04
N ALA A 119 -3.60 -3.32 4.17
CA ALA A 119 -3.09 -3.72 5.48
C ALA A 119 -4.23 -4.11 6.44
N ALA A 120 -4.03 -5.19 7.18
CA ALA A 120 -4.93 -5.62 8.23
C ALA A 120 -4.69 -4.80 9.50
N VAL A 121 -5.75 -4.21 10.04
CA VAL A 121 -5.71 -3.38 11.25
C VAL A 121 -5.68 -4.29 12.48
N VAL A 122 -4.70 -4.07 13.37
CA VAL A 122 -4.60 -4.80 14.64
C VAL A 122 -4.98 -3.89 15.81
N LYS A 123 -4.48 -2.65 15.82
CA LYS A 123 -4.76 -1.67 16.88
C LYS A 123 -4.89 -0.27 16.30
N VAL A 124 -5.96 0.42 16.69
CA VAL A 124 -6.19 1.84 16.35
C VAL A 124 -6.28 2.67 17.63
N GLU A 125 -5.67 3.84 17.60
CA GLU A 125 -5.82 4.90 18.58
C GLU A 125 -6.52 6.09 17.92
N PHE A 126 -7.61 6.57 18.52
CA PHE A 126 -8.26 7.80 18.06
C PHE A 126 -7.72 8.99 18.85
N VAL A 127 -7.21 9.99 18.15
CA VAL A 127 -6.80 11.28 18.72
C VAL A 127 -7.94 12.27 18.47
N PRO A 128 -8.62 12.77 19.53
CA PRO A 128 -9.74 13.69 19.37
C PRO A 128 -9.28 15.11 19.03
N ASN A 129 -10.23 15.96 18.65
CA ASN A 129 -10.00 17.38 18.39
C ASN A 129 -9.34 18.09 19.61
N GLY A 130 -8.42 19.02 19.33
CA GLY A 130 -7.67 19.77 20.34
C GLY A 130 -6.49 19.01 20.95
N GLN A 131 -6.26 17.76 20.55
CA GLN A 131 -5.05 17.00 20.89
C GLN A 131 -4.15 16.83 19.66
N ASN A 132 -2.87 16.56 19.91
CA ASN A 132 -1.91 16.22 18.88
C ASN A 132 -1.15 14.95 19.26
N ILE A 133 -0.50 14.35 18.26
CA ILE A 133 0.33 13.17 18.45
C ILE A 133 1.53 13.18 17.50
N GLN A 134 2.66 12.62 17.95
CA GLN A 134 3.83 12.41 17.09
C GLN A 134 3.88 10.96 16.60
N VAL A 135 3.91 10.78 15.28
CA VAL A 135 3.97 9.49 14.58
C VAL A 135 4.79 9.67 13.31
N ASN A 136 5.60 8.67 12.92
CA ASN A 136 6.44 8.72 11.71
C ASN A 136 7.34 9.99 11.62
N GLY A 137 7.77 10.53 12.76
CA GLY A 137 8.56 11.77 12.83
C GLY A 137 7.79 13.05 12.49
N ARG A 138 6.44 13.02 12.49
CA ARG A 138 5.57 14.16 12.21
C ARG A 138 4.57 14.35 13.34
N THR A 139 4.13 15.59 13.55
CA THR A 139 3.01 15.90 14.45
C THR A 139 1.71 15.94 13.65
N PHE A 140 0.67 15.30 14.18
CA PHE A 140 -0.68 15.31 13.64
C PHE A 140 -1.66 15.88 14.66
N ASP A 141 -2.51 16.80 14.22
CA ASP A 141 -3.61 17.33 15.01
C ASP A 141 -4.86 16.46 14.85
N GLY A 142 -5.59 16.25 15.93
CA GLY A 142 -6.87 15.56 15.91
C GLY A 142 -7.99 16.40 15.26
N PRO A 143 -9.06 15.76 14.74
CA PRO A 143 -9.35 14.34 14.85
C PRO A 143 -8.59 13.48 13.83
N VAL A 144 -7.89 12.45 14.30
CA VAL A 144 -7.12 11.52 13.45
C VAL A 144 -7.10 10.11 14.06
N HIS A 145 -7.10 9.08 13.23
CA HIS A 145 -6.92 7.69 13.65
C HIS A 145 -5.47 7.26 13.40
N ILE A 146 -4.79 6.81 14.43
CA ILE A 146 -3.45 6.23 14.33
C ILE A 146 -3.58 4.71 14.36
N VAL A 147 -3.27 4.05 13.24
CA VAL A 147 -3.14 2.59 13.21
C VAL A 147 -1.80 2.23 13.81
N ARG A 148 -1.80 1.98 15.13
CA ARG A 148 -0.60 1.67 15.93
C ARG A 148 0.00 0.31 15.62
N GLN A 149 -0.82 -0.64 15.17
CA GLN A 149 -0.35 -1.96 14.78
C GLN A 149 -1.14 -2.42 13.56
N SER A 150 -0.42 -2.90 12.55
CA SER A 150 -1.01 -3.47 11.33
C SER A 150 -0.10 -4.52 10.69
N VAL A 151 -0.67 -5.32 9.79
CA VAL A 151 0.07 -6.34 9.03
C VAL A 151 -0.18 -6.10 7.54
N LEU A 152 0.89 -5.90 6.77
CA LEU A 152 0.81 -5.74 5.30
C LEU A 152 0.30 -7.04 4.65
N LYS A 153 -0.64 -6.92 3.70
CA LYS A 153 -1.33 -8.06 3.05
C LYS A 153 -1.21 -8.08 1.53
N GLU A 154 -1.16 -6.92 0.88
CA GLU A 154 -1.01 -6.72 -0.57
C GLU A 154 -0.39 -5.38 -0.90
#